data_AF-A0AA95JF45-F1
#
_entry.id   AF-A0AA95JF45-F1
#
_cell.length_a   1.000
_cell.length_b   1.000
_cell.length_c   1.000
_cell.angle_alpha   90.00
_cell.angle_beta   90.00
_cell.angle_gamma   90.00
#
_symmetry.space_group_name_H-M   'P 1'
#
loop_
_entity.id
_entity.type
_entity.pdbx_description
1 polymer ?
#
loop_
_entity_poly.entity_id
_entity_poly.type
_entity_poly.pdbx_seq_one_letter_code
_entity_poly.pdbx_strand_id
1 'polypeptide(L)'
;MLDLDTGLRPDRRPAIAICAWDLSFTAWDPVEDLSGDPWNPVGARTLPVAGAASAEALAVDLSARLRSGECGALLLVGRTVHPGAFRLQTRAENRRLEGGDRLDHTGPGVVRATAPAAEIVRDLTAAGLKAVAASDAEEDAGSFILYRILNDLPDGPASPAIGLIRAPSDAPLARVQLAVKTTASVIARHLSPLPRSSAA
;
A
#
# COMPACT_ATOMS: atom_id res chain seq x y z
N MET A 1 -47.63 9.75 5.35
CA MET A 1 -47.22 8.38 4.98
C MET A 1 -45.71 8.43 4.87
N LEU A 2 -45.01 7.73 5.77
CA LEU A 2 -43.56 7.78 5.95
C LEU A 2 -42.86 7.21 4.72
N ASP A 3 -41.98 7.98 4.08
CA ASP A 3 -40.98 7.43 3.18
C ASP A 3 -39.68 7.30 3.99
N LEU A 4 -39.22 6.06 4.15
CA LEU A 4 -38.07 5.71 4.95
C LEU A 4 -36.81 6.12 4.20
N ASP A 5 -36.09 7.06 4.79
CA ASP A 5 -34.69 7.34 4.52
C ASP A 5 -33.88 6.05 4.77
N THR A 6 -33.66 5.23 3.74
CA THR A 6 -32.72 4.11 3.79
C THR A 6 -31.31 4.67 3.76
N GLY A 7 -30.89 5.27 4.87
CA GLY A 7 -29.51 5.64 5.12
C GLY A 7 -28.64 4.39 5.01
N LEU A 8 -27.98 4.22 3.87
CA LEU A 8 -26.92 3.24 3.67
C LEU A 8 -25.94 3.42 4.83
N ARG A 9 -25.91 2.45 5.74
CA ARG A 9 -24.95 2.48 6.86
C ARG A 9 -23.56 2.63 6.25
N PRO A 10 -22.75 3.62 6.66
CA PRO A 10 -21.42 3.79 6.11
C PRO A 10 -20.61 2.52 6.35
N ASP A 11 -19.93 2.03 5.32
CA ASP A 11 -19.08 0.84 5.43
C ASP A 11 -17.99 1.11 6.48
N ARG A 12 -18.04 0.37 7.59
CA ARG A 12 -17.14 0.55 8.75
C ARG A 12 -15.94 -0.39 8.72
N ARG A 13 -15.74 -1.16 7.64
CA ARG A 13 -14.55 -1.99 7.50
C ARG A 13 -13.30 -1.09 7.45
N PRO A 14 -12.17 -1.53 8.06
CA PRO A 14 -10.91 -0.81 7.93
C PRO A 14 -10.50 -0.71 6.46
N ALA A 15 -9.87 0.41 6.09
CA ALA A 15 -9.46 0.65 4.71
C ALA A 15 -7.99 0.32 4.48
N ILE A 16 -7.71 -0.20 3.28
CA ILE A 16 -6.38 -0.33 2.71
C ILE A 16 -6.28 0.67 1.57
N ALA A 17 -5.45 1.70 1.75
CA ALA A 17 -5.08 2.58 0.64
C ALA A 17 -4.19 1.78 -0.32
N ILE A 18 -4.54 1.75 -1.60
CA ILE A 18 -3.72 1.12 -2.65
C ILE A 18 -3.34 2.22 -3.63
N CYS A 19 -2.05 2.38 -3.89
CA CYS A 19 -1.55 3.48 -4.71
C CYS A 19 -0.40 3.01 -5.59
N ALA A 20 -0.48 3.26 -6.89
CA ALA A 20 0.72 3.31 -7.71
C ALA A 20 1.24 4.74 -7.82
N TRP A 21 2.54 4.91 -7.57
CA TRP A 21 3.18 6.21 -7.65
C TRP A 21 3.47 6.64 -9.10
N ASP A 22 3.64 5.67 -10.00
CA ASP A 22 3.80 5.92 -11.44
C ASP A 22 2.43 6.07 -12.10
N LEU A 23 2.13 7.29 -12.57
CA LEU A 23 0.86 7.63 -13.23
C LEU A 23 0.62 6.83 -14.52
N SER A 24 1.68 6.35 -15.17
CA SER A 24 1.58 5.51 -16.37
C SER A 24 1.27 4.05 -16.03
N PHE A 25 1.46 3.65 -14.78
CA PHE A 25 1.20 2.29 -14.34
C PHE A 25 -0.27 2.14 -13.97
N THR A 26 -1.06 1.58 -14.88
CA THR A 26 -2.51 1.35 -14.68
C THR A 26 -2.84 -0.09 -14.30
N ALA A 27 -1.86 -0.99 -14.36
CA ALA A 27 -2.08 -2.42 -14.20
C ALA A 27 -2.42 -2.87 -12.76
N TRP A 28 -2.35 -1.95 -11.80
CA TRP A 28 -2.62 -2.19 -10.39
C TRP A 28 -4.10 -1.98 -10.01
N ASP A 29 -4.88 -1.33 -10.88
CA ASP A 29 -6.24 -0.87 -10.57
C ASP A 29 -7.10 -2.06 -10.07
N PRO A 30 -7.60 -2.00 -8.82
CA PRO A 30 -8.41 -3.06 -8.24
C PRO A 30 -9.82 -3.15 -8.83
N VAL A 31 -10.25 -2.26 -9.74
CA VAL A 31 -11.55 -2.36 -10.40
C VAL A 31 -11.60 -3.62 -11.28
N GLU A 32 -12.56 -4.50 -10.98
CA GLU A 32 -12.48 -5.91 -11.36
C GLU A 32 -12.84 -6.24 -12.82
N ASP A 33 -13.70 -5.43 -13.42
CA ASP A 33 -14.53 -5.88 -14.55
C ASP A 33 -15.16 -4.73 -15.34
N LEU A 34 -14.66 -3.49 -15.18
CA LEU A 34 -15.28 -2.27 -15.72
C LEU A 34 -16.66 -1.95 -15.11
N SER A 35 -17.11 -2.64 -14.06
CA SER A 35 -18.34 -2.31 -13.33
C SER A 35 -18.30 -0.92 -12.69
N GLY A 36 -17.08 -0.42 -12.43
CA GLY A 36 -16.87 0.79 -11.63
C GLY A 36 -16.82 0.53 -10.12
N ASP A 37 -17.09 -0.70 -9.67
CA ASP A 37 -17.02 -1.07 -8.26
C ASP A 37 -15.61 -1.53 -7.86
N PRO A 38 -15.02 -0.94 -6.79
CA PRO A 38 -13.73 -1.38 -6.30
C PRO A 38 -13.83 -2.76 -5.65
N TRP A 39 -12.95 -3.68 -6.05
CA TRP A 39 -12.81 -4.96 -5.38
C TRP A 39 -12.38 -4.78 -3.91
N ASN A 40 -12.96 -5.56 -3.00
CA ASN A 40 -12.65 -5.51 -1.57
C ASN A 40 -12.24 -6.90 -1.03
N PRO A 41 -11.13 -7.03 -0.28
CA PRO A 41 -10.83 -8.27 0.42
C PRO A 41 -11.81 -8.52 1.57
N VAL A 42 -11.92 -9.77 2.00
CA VAL A 42 -12.74 -10.13 3.17
C VAL A 42 -12.24 -9.36 4.40
N GLY A 43 -13.16 -8.70 5.11
CA GLY A 43 -12.88 -8.00 6.37
C GLY A 43 -12.32 -6.57 6.23
N ALA A 44 -12.01 -6.10 5.03
CA ALA A 44 -11.53 -4.73 4.79
C ALA A 44 -12.20 -4.13 3.54
N ARG A 45 -11.96 -2.84 3.30
CA ARG A 45 -12.28 -2.17 2.04
C ARG A 45 -11.01 -1.64 1.36
N THR A 46 -10.98 -1.60 0.04
CA THR A 46 -9.91 -0.91 -0.69
C THR A 46 -10.25 0.55 -0.89
N LEU A 47 -9.23 1.39 -0.88
CA LEU A 47 -9.30 2.81 -1.21
C LEU A 47 -8.25 3.06 -2.30
N PRO A 48 -8.62 3.09 -3.59
CA PRO A 48 -7.68 3.46 -4.64
C PRO A 48 -7.28 4.93 -4.45
N VAL A 49 -5.97 5.19 -4.39
CA VAL A 49 -5.42 6.53 -4.29
C VAL A 49 -4.66 6.82 -5.57
N ALA A 50 -5.05 7.90 -6.25
CA ALA A 50 -4.35 8.36 -7.44
C ALA A 50 -2.90 8.73 -7.08
N GLY A 51 -1.97 8.43 -7.99
CA GLY A 51 -0.61 8.96 -7.88
C GLY A 51 -0.62 10.49 -7.93
N ALA A 52 0.48 11.12 -7.53
CA ALA A 52 0.66 12.57 -7.62
C ALA A 52 1.77 12.94 -8.60
N ALA A 53 1.81 14.20 -9.01
CA ALA A 53 2.85 14.72 -9.90
C ALA A 53 4.25 14.74 -9.26
N SER A 54 4.34 14.72 -7.92
CA SER A 54 5.60 14.57 -7.20
C SER A 54 5.52 13.49 -6.13
N ALA A 55 6.63 12.81 -5.89
CA ALA A 55 6.74 11.78 -4.88
C ALA A 55 6.59 12.36 -3.46
N GLU A 56 7.06 13.59 -3.24
CA GLU A 56 6.90 14.34 -2.00
C GLU A 56 5.43 14.61 -1.70
N ALA A 57 4.66 15.13 -2.67
CA ALA A 57 3.25 15.42 -2.49
C ALA A 57 2.46 14.12 -2.21
N LEU A 58 2.81 13.03 -2.91
CA LEU A 58 2.18 11.74 -2.69
C LEU A 58 2.47 11.20 -1.29
N ALA A 59 3.73 11.27 -0.83
CA ALA A 59 4.10 10.83 0.51
C ALA A 59 3.38 11.65 1.61
N VAL A 60 3.22 12.96 1.42
CA VAL A 60 2.48 13.82 2.34
C VAL A 60 1.00 13.44 2.39
N ASP A 61 0.35 13.25 1.24
CA ASP A 61 -1.06 12.84 1.16
C ASP A 61 -1.28 11.49 1.85
N LEU A 62 -0.52 10.47 1.48
CA LEU A 62 -0.65 9.12 2.04
C LEU A 62 -0.42 9.09 3.56
N SER A 63 0.57 9.83 4.06
CA SER A 63 0.80 9.97 5.51
C SER A 63 -0.36 10.70 6.20
N ALA A 64 -0.97 11.71 5.56
CA ALA A 64 -2.12 12.40 6.12
C ALA A 64 -3.35 11.48 6.26
N ARG A 65 -3.59 10.60 5.28
CA ARG A 65 -4.68 9.61 5.31
C ARG A 65 -4.52 8.57 6.42
N LEU A 66 -3.28 8.13 6.66
CA LEU A 66 -2.97 7.24 7.77
C LEU A 66 -3.20 7.94 9.12
N ARG A 67 -2.74 9.19 9.28
CA ARG A 67 -2.92 9.96 10.52
C ARG A 67 -4.37 10.33 10.81
N SER A 68 -5.18 10.62 9.79
CA SER A 68 -6.60 10.93 9.94
C SER A 68 -7.46 9.69 10.23
N GLY A 69 -6.90 8.49 10.07
CA GLY A 69 -7.63 7.23 10.19
C GLY A 69 -8.53 6.92 8.99
N GLU A 70 -8.38 7.63 7.86
CA GLU A 70 -9.10 7.33 6.63
C GLU A 70 -8.75 5.93 6.10
N CYS A 71 -7.50 5.50 6.32
CA CYS A 71 -7.04 4.14 6.12
C CYS A 71 -6.20 3.64 7.31
N GLY A 72 -6.28 2.33 7.57
CA GLY A 72 -5.49 1.65 8.60
C GLY A 72 -4.26 0.92 8.03
N ALA A 73 -4.11 0.92 6.71
CA ALA A 73 -3.02 0.28 6.00
C ALA A 73 -2.80 0.93 4.62
N LEU A 74 -1.60 0.70 4.09
CA LEU A 74 -1.16 1.21 2.79
C LEU A 74 -0.41 0.12 2.01
N LEU A 75 -0.75 -0.02 0.74
CA LEU A 75 -0.02 -0.81 -0.24
C LEU A 75 0.42 0.08 -1.40
N LEU A 76 1.72 0.35 -1.47
CA LEU A 76 2.34 0.96 -2.64
C LEU A 76 2.57 -0.11 -3.71
N VAL A 77 2.31 0.24 -4.97
CA VAL A 77 2.46 -0.66 -6.12
C VAL A 77 3.28 0.02 -7.20
N GLY A 78 4.26 -0.66 -7.76
CA GLY A 78 4.96 -0.14 -8.94
C GLY A 78 5.79 -1.20 -9.63
N ARG A 79 6.79 -0.76 -10.38
CA ARG A 79 7.67 -1.66 -11.12
C ARG A 79 9.01 -1.84 -10.41
N THR A 80 9.64 -2.97 -10.68
CA THR A 80 11.04 -3.21 -10.33
C THR A 80 11.89 -3.17 -11.59
N VAL A 81 13.13 -2.69 -11.45
CA VAL A 81 14.16 -2.83 -12.49
C VAL A 81 14.68 -4.28 -12.63
N HIS A 82 14.45 -5.11 -11.62
CA HIS A 82 14.90 -6.50 -11.60
C HIS A 82 13.95 -7.43 -12.37
N PRO A 83 14.48 -8.35 -13.18
CA PRO A 83 13.64 -9.28 -13.93
C PRO A 83 13.04 -10.40 -13.05
N GLY A 84 11.92 -10.95 -13.50
CA GLY A 84 11.47 -12.31 -13.20
C GLY A 84 10.55 -12.52 -12.00
N ALA A 85 10.74 -11.85 -10.87
CA ALA A 85 9.92 -12.05 -9.66
C ALA A 85 9.26 -10.75 -9.18
N PHE A 86 8.06 -10.87 -8.63
CA PHE A 86 7.48 -9.81 -7.81
C PHE A 86 8.35 -9.61 -6.57
N ARG A 87 8.64 -8.36 -6.24
CA ARG A 87 9.49 -8.02 -5.10
C ARG A 87 8.67 -7.26 -4.07
N LEU A 88 8.56 -7.83 -2.87
CA LEU A 88 8.02 -7.12 -1.73
C LEU A 88 9.18 -6.42 -1.01
N GLN A 89 9.25 -5.09 -1.13
CA GLN A 89 10.32 -4.32 -0.52
C GLN A 89 10.07 -4.19 0.99
N THR A 90 11.01 -4.71 1.77
CA THR A 90 10.91 -4.81 3.24
C THR A 90 11.66 -3.68 3.96
N ARG A 91 12.41 -2.87 3.21
CA ARG A 91 13.31 -1.84 3.73
C ARG A 91 13.30 -0.62 2.81
N ALA A 92 13.39 0.57 3.38
CA ALA A 92 13.65 1.81 2.64
C ALA A 92 14.81 2.57 3.29
N GLU A 93 15.59 3.28 2.47
CA GLU A 93 16.77 4.02 2.91
C GLU A 93 16.51 5.52 2.94
N ASN A 94 17.18 6.20 3.87
CA ASN A 94 17.15 7.64 4.02
C ASN A 94 17.96 8.32 2.92
N ARG A 95 17.37 8.42 1.73
CA ARG A 95 18.05 8.90 0.53
C ARG A 95 17.13 9.81 -0.27
N ARG A 96 17.69 10.88 -0.84
CA ARG A 96 16.98 11.76 -1.77
C ARG A 96 16.72 11.07 -3.11
N LEU A 97 15.75 11.59 -3.86
CA LEU A 97 15.49 11.14 -5.25
C LEU A 97 16.63 11.52 -6.19
N GLU A 98 17.21 12.69 -5.96
CA GLU A 98 18.33 13.21 -6.73
C GLU A 98 19.55 13.31 -5.82
N GLY A 99 20.60 12.56 -6.17
CA GLY A 99 21.87 12.55 -5.43
C GLY A 99 21.93 11.52 -4.30
N GLY A 100 23.17 11.18 -3.90
CA GLY A 100 23.45 10.21 -2.84
C GLY A 100 23.29 10.74 -1.41
N ASP A 101 22.79 11.97 -1.26
CA ASP A 101 22.65 12.63 0.03
C ASP A 101 21.46 12.10 0.84
N ARG A 102 21.56 12.29 2.16
CA ARG A 102 20.47 11.96 3.08
C ARG A 102 19.27 12.86 2.84
N LEU A 103 18.09 12.25 2.91
CA LEU A 103 16.81 12.94 2.83
C LEU A 103 16.52 13.70 4.13
N ASP A 104 16.76 13.05 5.26
CA ASP A 104 16.58 13.57 6.61
C ASP A 104 17.88 13.37 7.42
N HIS A 105 18.51 14.47 7.83
CA HIS A 105 19.76 14.40 8.60
C HIS A 105 19.55 13.93 10.05
N THR A 106 18.31 13.97 10.54
CA THR A 106 17.95 13.62 11.91
C THR A 106 17.26 12.26 12.02
N GLY A 107 16.61 11.80 10.95
CA GLY A 107 15.94 10.51 10.88
C GLY A 107 16.90 9.31 10.81
N PRO A 108 16.40 8.09 11.07
CA PRO A 108 17.16 6.84 10.92
C PRO A 108 17.75 6.70 9.51
N GLY A 109 18.86 5.98 9.35
CA GLY A 109 19.40 5.69 8.02
C GLY A 109 18.50 4.76 7.19
N VAL A 110 17.67 3.97 7.87
CA VAL A 110 16.89 2.87 7.30
C VAL A 110 15.60 2.70 8.10
N VAL A 111 14.49 2.46 7.41
CA VAL A 111 13.20 2.07 7.98
C VAL A 111 12.72 0.75 7.38
N ARG A 112 11.85 0.03 8.10
CA ARG A 112 11.34 -1.28 7.69
C ARG A 112 9.84 -1.21 7.42
N ALA A 113 9.42 -1.84 6.32
CA ALA A 113 8.01 -2.02 6.02
C ALA A 113 7.34 -2.85 7.13
N THR A 114 6.10 -2.52 7.44
CA THR A 114 5.35 -3.10 8.57
C THR A 114 4.33 -4.14 8.10
N ALA A 115 4.08 -4.25 6.79
CA ALA A 115 3.25 -5.31 6.23
C ALA A 115 3.85 -6.71 6.48
N PRO A 116 3.03 -7.76 6.68
CA PRO A 116 3.47 -9.12 7.04
C PRO A 116 4.15 -9.84 5.86
N ALA A 117 5.43 -9.52 5.63
CA ALA A 117 6.14 -9.90 4.42
C ALA A 117 6.20 -11.41 4.15
N ALA A 118 6.45 -12.22 5.18
CA ALA A 118 6.53 -13.66 5.04
C ALA A 118 5.20 -14.28 4.58
N GLU A 119 4.07 -13.81 5.10
CA GLU A 119 2.75 -14.28 4.70
C GLU A 119 2.38 -13.82 3.30
N ILE A 120 2.72 -12.57 2.94
CA ILE A 120 2.49 -12.03 1.59
C ILE A 120 3.24 -12.89 0.56
N VAL A 121 4.54 -13.13 0.77
CA VAL A 121 5.35 -13.93 -0.17
C VAL A 121 4.84 -15.37 -0.27
N ARG A 122 4.45 -15.98 0.86
CA ARG A 122 3.86 -17.32 0.87
C ARG A 122 2.57 -17.38 0.05
N ASP A 123 1.64 -16.45 0.28
CA ASP A 123 0.33 -16.47 -0.39
C ASP A 123 0.46 -16.10 -1.88
N LEU A 124 1.38 -15.20 -2.25
CA LEU A 124 1.73 -14.94 -3.66
C LEU A 124 2.28 -16.19 -4.34
N THR A 125 3.15 -16.95 -3.66
CA THR A 125 3.70 -18.20 -4.19
C THR A 125 2.62 -19.27 -4.34
N ALA A 126 1.71 -19.38 -3.37
CA ALA A 126 0.55 -20.28 -3.44
C ALA A 126 -0.41 -19.91 -4.60
N ALA A 127 -0.50 -18.62 -4.95
CA ALA A 127 -1.22 -18.13 -6.12
C ALA A 127 -0.47 -18.33 -7.46
N GLY A 128 0.68 -19.03 -7.45
CA GLY A 128 1.47 -19.34 -8.64
C GLY A 128 2.36 -18.19 -9.13
N LEU A 129 2.57 -17.15 -8.33
CA LEU A 129 3.44 -16.03 -8.65
C LEU A 129 4.85 -16.25 -8.08
N LYS A 130 5.88 -15.96 -8.87
CA LYS A 130 7.25 -15.87 -8.34
C LYS A 130 7.36 -14.60 -7.52
N ALA A 131 7.55 -14.73 -6.20
CA ALA A 131 7.64 -13.60 -5.28
C ALA A 131 8.83 -13.76 -4.33
N VAL A 132 9.46 -12.64 -3.98
CA VAL A 132 10.56 -12.59 -3.01
C VAL A 132 10.39 -11.40 -2.05
N ALA A 133 10.81 -11.57 -0.80
CA ALA A 133 11.02 -10.44 0.11
C ALA A 133 12.38 -9.81 -0.22
N ALA A 134 12.39 -8.56 -0.66
CA ALA A 134 13.58 -7.82 -1.05
C ALA A 134 14.00 -6.86 0.07
N SER A 135 15.26 -6.92 0.49
CA SER A 135 15.85 -5.97 1.44
C SER A 135 16.51 -4.77 0.75
N ASP A 136 16.82 -4.91 -0.53
CA ASP A 136 17.49 -3.88 -1.31
C ASP A 136 16.46 -2.82 -1.72
N ALA A 137 16.76 -1.55 -1.44
CA ALA A 137 15.96 -0.44 -1.91
C ALA A 137 16.37 -0.08 -3.34
N GLU A 138 15.40 0.14 -4.22
CA GLU A 138 15.66 0.67 -5.56
C GLU A 138 15.80 2.20 -5.49
N GLU A 139 16.65 2.78 -6.34
CA GLU A 139 16.89 4.23 -6.39
C GLU A 139 15.78 4.95 -7.16
N ASP A 140 14.57 4.95 -6.61
CA ASP A 140 13.38 5.48 -7.28
C ASP A 140 12.37 6.14 -6.32
N ALA A 141 11.31 6.70 -6.91
CA ALA A 141 10.19 7.31 -6.20
C ALA A 141 9.51 6.35 -5.22
N GLY A 142 9.38 5.06 -5.54
CA GLY A 142 8.75 4.08 -4.66
C GLY A 142 9.49 3.91 -3.34
N SER A 143 10.81 3.74 -3.38
CA SER A 143 11.63 3.62 -2.17
C SER A 143 11.64 4.89 -1.35
N PHE A 144 11.69 6.05 -2.01
CA PHE A 144 11.61 7.35 -1.35
C PHE A 144 10.29 7.55 -0.60
N ILE A 145 9.16 7.29 -1.28
CA ILE A 145 7.82 7.43 -0.68
C ILE A 145 7.68 6.48 0.51
N LEU A 146 8.13 5.22 0.37
CA LEU A 146 8.10 4.25 1.45
C LEU A 146 8.91 4.74 2.66
N TYR A 147 10.11 5.28 2.44
CA TYR A 147 10.93 5.85 3.52
C TYR A 147 10.18 6.98 4.23
N ARG A 148 9.70 7.98 3.47
CA ARG A 148 9.00 9.15 3.99
C ARG A 148 7.81 8.76 4.88
N ILE A 149 6.97 7.85 4.39
CA ILE A 149 5.76 7.42 5.11
C ILE A 149 6.13 6.71 6.41
N LEU A 150 7.04 5.75 6.36
CA LEU A 150 7.45 4.98 7.53
C LEU A 150 8.17 5.83 8.58
N ASN A 151 8.98 6.81 8.13
CA ASN A 151 9.68 7.75 9.01
C ASN A 151 8.74 8.74 9.69
N ASP A 152 7.66 9.13 9.01
CA ASP A 152 6.68 10.10 9.51
C ASP A 152 5.54 9.42 10.32
N LEU A 153 5.62 8.11 10.57
CA LEU A 153 4.63 7.41 11.37
C LEU A 153 4.68 7.88 12.83
N PRO A 154 3.53 8.18 13.45
CA PRO A 154 3.50 8.46 14.88
C PRO A 154 3.85 7.19 15.65
N ASP A 155 4.62 7.35 16.73
CA ASP A 155 4.81 6.30 17.71
C ASP A 155 3.46 5.95 18.34
N GLY A 156 3.07 4.68 18.28
CA GLY A 156 1.76 4.24 18.77
C GLY A 156 1.64 2.73 18.90
N PRO A 157 0.68 2.25 19.71
CA PRO A 157 0.52 0.83 20.00
C PRO A 157 0.03 0.01 18.79
N ALA A 158 -0.55 0.66 17.77
CA ALA A 158 -0.98 0.03 16.52
C ALA A 158 -0.26 0.69 15.35
N SER A 159 0.80 0.06 14.87
CA SER A 159 1.48 0.51 13.65
C SER A 159 0.66 0.06 12.43
N PRO A 160 0.31 0.97 11.50
CA PRO A 160 -0.42 0.60 10.29
C PRO A 160 0.41 -0.37 9.44
N ALA A 161 -0.26 -1.31 8.77
CA ALA A 161 0.39 -2.23 7.85
C ALA A 161 0.74 -1.51 6.54
N ILE A 162 2.02 -1.26 6.30
CA ILE A 162 2.55 -0.53 5.15
C ILE A 162 3.48 -1.45 4.36
N GLY A 163 3.17 -1.65 3.09
CA GLY A 163 3.94 -2.48 2.18
C GLY A 163 4.17 -1.82 0.82
N LEU A 164 5.19 -2.30 0.12
CA LEU A 164 5.53 -1.91 -1.24
C LEU A 164 5.77 -3.16 -2.08
N ILE A 165 4.88 -3.44 -3.04
CA ILE A 165 5.05 -4.52 -4.00
C ILE A 165 5.46 -3.98 -5.37
N ARG A 166 6.49 -4.59 -5.94
CA ARG A 166 7.04 -4.25 -7.24
C ARG A 166 6.82 -5.39 -8.22
N ALA A 167 6.20 -5.09 -9.35
CA ALA A 167 6.00 -6.01 -10.45
C ALA A 167 7.20 -5.98 -11.41
N PRO A 168 7.67 -7.13 -11.92
CA PRO A 168 8.69 -7.12 -12.96
C PRO A 168 8.13 -6.48 -14.24
N SER A 169 8.99 -5.89 -15.05
CA SER A 169 8.61 -5.08 -16.23
C SER A 169 7.77 -5.88 -17.24
N ASP A 170 8.04 -7.16 -17.38
CA ASP A 170 7.38 -8.12 -18.26
C ASP A 170 6.12 -8.79 -17.66
N ALA A 171 5.73 -8.43 -16.43
CA ALA A 171 4.54 -9.01 -15.80
C ALA A 171 3.26 -8.70 -16.59
N PRO A 172 2.47 -9.72 -17.00
CA PRO A 172 1.15 -9.51 -17.57
C PRO A 172 0.22 -8.81 -16.58
N LEU A 173 -0.70 -7.97 -17.09
CA LEU A 173 -1.70 -7.24 -16.32
C LEU A 173 -2.42 -8.12 -15.28
N ALA A 174 -2.96 -9.26 -15.71
CA ALA A 174 -3.67 -10.17 -14.82
C ALA A 174 -2.82 -10.69 -13.65
N ARG A 175 -1.51 -10.86 -13.85
CA ARG A 175 -0.59 -11.27 -12.78
C ARG A 175 -0.29 -10.13 -11.81
N VAL A 176 -0.20 -8.89 -12.30
CA VAL A 176 -0.08 -7.71 -11.43
C VAL A 176 -1.31 -7.56 -10.55
N GLN A 177 -2.51 -7.63 -11.14
CA GLN A 177 -3.77 -7.55 -10.40
C GLN A 177 -3.88 -8.68 -9.36
N LEU A 178 -3.55 -9.92 -9.73
CA LEU A 178 -3.51 -11.04 -8.79
C LEU A 178 -2.54 -10.77 -7.64
N ALA A 179 -1.35 -10.22 -7.92
CA ALA A 179 -0.35 -9.90 -6.89
C ALA A 179 -0.85 -8.81 -5.92
N VAL A 180 -1.44 -7.74 -6.44
CA VAL A 180 -2.02 -6.65 -5.64
C VAL A 180 -3.15 -7.17 -4.76
N LYS A 181 -4.11 -7.92 -5.32
CA LYS A 181 -5.25 -8.48 -4.58
C LYS A 181 -4.82 -9.49 -3.52
N THR A 182 -3.84 -10.35 -3.84
CA THR A 182 -3.30 -11.31 -2.88
C THR A 182 -2.62 -10.59 -1.72
N THR A 183 -1.80 -9.59 -2.02
CA THR A 183 -1.11 -8.78 -1.01
C THR A 183 -2.10 -8.02 -0.11
N ALA A 184 -3.09 -7.36 -0.71
CA ALA A 184 -4.13 -6.65 0.02
C ALA A 184 -4.98 -7.60 0.88
N SER A 185 -5.28 -8.81 0.40
CA SER A 185 -5.98 -9.83 1.18
C SER A 185 -5.19 -10.27 2.40
N VAL A 186 -3.87 -10.45 2.25
CA VAL A 186 -3.00 -10.75 3.40
C VAL A 186 -3.03 -9.61 4.40
N ILE A 187 -2.82 -8.35 3.95
CA ILE A 187 -2.86 -7.17 4.82
C ILE A 187 -4.21 -7.08 5.57
N ALA A 188 -5.33 -7.33 4.89
CA ALA A 188 -6.66 -7.28 5.48
C ALA A 188 -6.83 -8.19 6.71
N ARG A 189 -6.20 -9.37 6.72
CA ARG A 189 -6.25 -10.31 7.86
C ARG A 189 -5.60 -9.76 9.12
N HIS A 190 -4.72 -8.77 8.99
CA HIS A 190 -3.97 -8.16 10.08
C HIS A 190 -4.56 -6.82 10.54
N LEU A 191 -5.67 -6.38 9.95
CA LEU A 191 -6.32 -5.13 10.35
C LEU A 191 -7.23 -5.37 11.54
N SER A 192 -7.04 -4.57 12.58
CA SER A 192 -7.99 -4.48 13.68
C SER A 192 -9.28 -3.80 13.22
N PRO A 193 -10.46 -4.27 13.65
CA PRO A 193 -11.72 -3.56 13.42
C PRO A 193 -11.65 -2.14 13.97
N LEU A 194 -12.23 -1.17 13.26
CA LEU A 194 -12.28 0.22 13.72
C LEU A 194 -13.03 0.33 15.07
N PRO A 195 -12.56 1.17 16.02
CA PRO A 195 -13.27 1.40 17.26
C PRO A 195 -14.71 1.82 17.00
N ARG A 196 -15.65 1.26 17.78
CA ARG A 196 -17.04 1.74 17.73
C ARG A 196 -17.03 3.19 18.21
N SER A 197 -17.55 4.11 17.39
CA SER A 197 -17.88 5.46 17.88
C SER A 197 -18.85 5.28 19.05
N SER A 198 -18.41 5.62 20.26
CA SER A 198 -19.32 5.85 21.37
C SER A 198 -20.11 7.09 20.99
N ALA A 199 -21.41 6.94 20.75
CA ALA A 199 -22.29 8.09 20.75
C ALA A 199 -22.10 8.80 22.10
N ALA A 200 -21.72 10.08 22.05
CA ALA A 200 -21.81 10.99 23.19
C ALA A 200 -23.19 11.64 23.18
#